data_AF-A0A8J3V6X0-F1
#
_entry.id   AF-A0A8J3V6X0-F1
#
_cell.length_a   1.000
_cell.length_b   1.000
_cell.length_c   1.000
_cell.angle_alpha   90.00
_cell.angle_beta   90.00
_cell.angle_gamma   90.00
#
_symmetry.space_group_name_H-M   'P 1'
#
loop_
_entity.id
_entity.type
_entity.pdbx_description
1 polymer ?
#
loop_
_entity_poly.entity_id
_entity_poly.type
_entity_poly.pdbx_seq_one_letter_code
_entity_poly.pdbx_strand_id
1 'polypeptide(L)'
;MKLLKPLPPFRPGEGAGQVPSLRVTALALVGSWLCVAVAESVFGDLDETTSIAAIAEGSGRLTAGGLIALGAAALLGLALAGLGPIMRGSVAGRIGWALLVPAVPCSGAFAMFHLILVETGASGLNQTAMEEFVVERFQGPGLWAVPVTYYVFLGMLSMLLVLIALVRRGVTSPLAPVLFAAGVVGDNVVTGGVLEVASVCVMALGAAVAAYGLWRGGGETSAGPLLAGGAEVTAA
;
A
#
# COMPACT_ATOMS: atom_id res chain seq x y z
N MET A 1 -28.04 1.58 38.44
CA MET A 1 -27.23 1.90 37.25
C MET A 1 -25.88 2.41 37.72
N LYS A 2 -24.79 1.64 37.55
CA LYS A 2 -23.44 2.08 37.91
C LYS A 2 -22.92 2.96 36.77
N LEU A 3 -22.77 4.26 37.03
CA LEU A 3 -22.10 5.20 36.13
C LEU A 3 -20.67 4.71 35.87
N LEU A 4 -20.36 4.42 34.61
CA LEU A 4 -19.00 4.15 34.17
C LEU A 4 -18.14 5.36 34.53
N LYS A 5 -17.05 5.14 35.28
CA LYS A 5 -16.06 6.17 35.55
C LYS A 5 -15.57 6.74 34.21
N PRO A 6 -15.46 8.07 34.06
CA PRO A 6 -14.86 8.65 32.88
C PRO A 6 -13.43 8.13 32.74
N LEU A 7 -13.09 7.67 31.54
CA LEU A 7 -11.74 7.24 31.21
C LEU A 7 -10.77 8.40 31.46
N PRO A 8 -9.57 8.13 31.98
CA PRO A 8 -8.57 9.16 32.18
C PRO A 8 -8.23 9.85 30.84
N PRO A 9 -7.89 11.15 30.87
CA PRO A 9 -7.50 11.88 29.66
C PRO A 9 -6.30 11.20 29.01
N PHE A 10 -6.38 11.00 27.69
CA PHE A 10 -5.29 10.47 26.88
C PHE A 10 -4.05 11.36 27.05
N ARG A 11 -2.97 10.78 27.59
CA ARG A 11 -1.66 11.42 27.66
C ARG A 11 -0.85 11.00 26.43
N PRO A 12 -0.52 11.91 25.50
CA PRO A 12 0.41 11.60 24.43
C PRO A 12 1.76 11.17 25.04
N GLY A 13 2.14 9.91 24.84
CA GLY A 13 3.44 9.37 25.29
C GLY A 13 3.38 8.25 26.32
N GLU A 14 2.25 8.01 26.99
CA GLU A 14 2.10 6.88 27.92
C GLU A 14 1.23 5.79 27.26
N GLY A 15 1.86 4.85 26.55
CA GLY A 15 1.25 3.55 26.20
C GLY A 15 0.65 3.36 24.79
N ALA A 16 0.98 4.18 23.79
CA ALA A 16 0.58 3.96 22.40
C ALA A 16 1.82 3.77 21.53
N GLY A 17 1.86 2.71 20.72
CA GLY A 17 2.99 2.37 19.85
C GLY A 17 3.54 3.61 19.12
N GLN A 18 4.87 3.77 19.15
CA GLN A 18 5.54 4.92 18.52
C GLN A 18 5.08 5.03 17.06
N VAL A 19 4.40 6.13 16.74
CA VAL A 19 4.06 6.45 15.35
C VAL A 19 5.38 6.69 14.61
N PRO A 20 5.57 6.10 13.41
CA PRO A 20 6.78 6.32 12.62
C PRO A 20 7.02 7.81 12.36
N SER A 21 8.30 8.23 12.36
CA SER A 21 8.65 9.61 11.99
C SER A 21 8.29 9.88 10.53
N LEU A 22 8.17 11.16 10.13
CA LEU A 22 7.87 11.52 8.74
C LEU A 22 8.91 10.98 7.75
N ARG A 23 10.18 10.93 8.16
CA ARG A 23 11.27 10.35 7.36
C ARG A 23 11.12 8.85 7.18
N VAL A 24 10.81 8.11 8.25
CA VAL A 24 10.54 6.67 8.17
C VAL A 24 9.28 6.41 7.33
N THR A 25 8.25 7.23 7.51
CA THR A 25 7.00 7.17 6.73
C THR A 25 7.26 7.37 5.24
N ALA A 26 8.08 8.36 4.88
CA ALA A 26 8.47 8.64 3.51
C ALA A 26 9.26 7.48 2.90
N LEU A 27 10.27 6.96 3.61
CA LEU A 27 11.06 5.81 3.14
C LEU A 27 10.22 4.56 2.97
N ALA A 28 9.32 4.29 3.91
CA ALA A 28 8.41 3.17 3.85
C ALA A 28 7.44 3.31 2.66
N LEU A 29 6.95 4.52 2.40
CA LEU A 29 6.05 4.77 1.28
C LEU A 29 6.72 4.52 -0.07
N VAL A 30 7.88 5.15 -0.32
CA VAL A 30 8.60 4.94 -1.60
C VAL A 30 9.12 3.52 -1.71
N GLY A 31 9.64 2.95 -0.61
CA GLY A 31 10.13 1.58 -0.57
C GLY A 31 9.04 0.56 -0.90
N SER A 32 7.82 0.75 -0.39
CA SER A 32 6.69 -0.12 -0.70
C SER A 32 6.43 -0.18 -2.21
N TRP A 33 6.29 0.97 -2.87
CA TRP A 33 6.00 1.01 -4.30
C TRP A 33 7.17 0.60 -5.20
N LEU A 34 8.41 0.84 -4.77
CA LEU A 34 9.58 0.27 -5.44
C LEU A 34 9.59 -1.25 -5.34
N CYS A 35 9.24 -1.82 -4.18
CA CYS A 35 9.09 -3.26 -4.05
C CYS A 35 7.98 -3.80 -4.97
N VAL A 36 6.84 -3.13 -5.09
CA VAL A 36 5.80 -3.53 -6.07
C VAL A 36 6.36 -3.56 -7.49
N ALA A 37 7.02 -2.48 -7.95
CA ALA A 37 7.60 -2.42 -9.30
C ALA A 37 8.66 -3.50 -9.56
N VAL A 38 9.48 -3.81 -8.55
CA VAL A 38 10.48 -4.88 -8.64
C VAL A 38 9.81 -6.26 -8.64
N ALA A 39 8.81 -6.48 -7.79
CA ALA A 39 8.06 -7.74 -7.76
C ALA A 39 7.41 -8.01 -9.11
N GLU A 40 6.74 -7.01 -9.69
CA GLU A 40 6.16 -7.05 -11.04
C GLU A 40 7.19 -7.45 -12.09
N SER A 41 8.35 -6.79 -12.08
CA SER A 41 9.44 -7.10 -13.02
C SER A 41 9.98 -8.53 -12.87
N VAL A 42 9.92 -9.08 -11.65
CA VAL A 42 10.39 -10.44 -11.36
C VAL A 42 9.33 -11.48 -11.77
N PHE A 43 8.06 -11.22 -11.47
CA PHE A 43 6.94 -12.04 -11.92
C PHE A 43 6.90 -12.11 -13.44
N GLY A 44 6.86 -10.96 -14.12
CA GLY A 44 6.50 -10.86 -15.55
C GLY A 44 5.24 -11.69 -15.82
N ASP A 45 5.14 -12.30 -17.00
CA ASP A 45 3.96 -13.07 -17.44
C ASP A 45 3.59 -14.31 -16.56
N LEU A 46 4.31 -14.58 -15.47
CA LEU A 46 4.02 -15.69 -14.54
C LEU A 46 2.89 -15.38 -13.54
N ASP A 47 2.53 -14.13 -13.33
CA ASP A 47 1.41 -13.74 -12.45
C ASP A 47 0.04 -13.73 -13.17
N GLU A 48 0.02 -13.94 -14.49
CA GLU A 48 -1.22 -14.14 -15.26
C GLU A 48 -1.38 -15.57 -15.79
N THR A 49 -0.33 -16.39 -15.69
CA THR A 49 -0.34 -17.75 -16.24
C THR A 49 -1.20 -18.73 -15.45
N THR A 50 -1.85 -19.65 -16.16
CA THR A 50 -2.54 -20.81 -15.59
C THR A 50 -1.77 -22.11 -15.80
N SER A 51 -0.63 -22.07 -16.49
CA SER A 51 0.14 -23.26 -16.82
C SER A 51 0.98 -23.71 -15.63
N ILE A 52 0.67 -24.89 -15.08
CA ILE A 52 1.45 -25.47 -13.97
C ILE A 52 2.89 -25.75 -14.40
N ALA A 53 3.12 -26.13 -15.66
CA ALA A 53 4.47 -26.31 -16.19
C ALA A 53 5.28 -25.01 -16.16
N ALA A 54 4.68 -23.89 -16.59
CA ALA A 54 5.33 -22.57 -16.53
C ALA A 54 5.56 -22.11 -15.09
N ILE A 55 4.61 -22.38 -14.17
CA ILE A 55 4.74 -22.10 -12.74
C ILE A 55 5.90 -22.89 -12.13
N ALA A 56 6.03 -24.18 -12.46
CA ALA A 56 7.11 -25.03 -11.96
C ALA A 56 8.49 -24.55 -12.47
N GLU A 57 8.60 -24.24 -13.76
CA GLU A 57 9.82 -23.68 -14.37
C GLU A 57 10.17 -22.30 -13.80
N GLY A 58 9.15 -21.47 -13.55
CA GLY A 58 9.25 -20.14 -12.99
C GLY A 58 9.29 -20.05 -11.47
N SER A 59 9.33 -21.18 -10.75
CA SER A 59 9.16 -21.25 -9.29
C SER A 59 10.10 -20.32 -8.50
N GLY A 60 11.35 -20.20 -8.92
CA GLY A 60 12.32 -19.30 -8.30
C GLY A 60 11.94 -17.82 -8.44
N ARG A 61 11.40 -17.42 -9.60
CA ARG A 61 10.91 -16.06 -9.86
C ARG A 61 9.66 -15.78 -9.04
N LEU A 62 8.68 -16.69 -9.04
CA LEU A 62 7.47 -16.58 -8.22
C LEU A 62 7.78 -16.46 -6.73
N THR A 63 8.74 -17.25 -6.24
CA THR A 63 9.21 -17.17 -4.85
C THR A 63 9.82 -15.81 -4.54
N ALA A 64 10.75 -15.35 -5.39
CA ALA A 64 11.42 -14.06 -5.19
C ALA A 64 10.44 -12.90 -5.27
N GLY A 65 9.58 -12.85 -6.29
CA GLY A 65 8.54 -11.83 -6.44
C GLY A 65 7.55 -11.81 -5.28
N GLY A 66 7.09 -13.00 -4.84
CA GLY A 66 6.19 -13.13 -3.69
C GLY A 66 6.80 -12.60 -2.39
N LEU A 67 8.09 -12.89 -2.13
CA LEU A 67 8.80 -12.36 -0.96
C LEU A 67 9.00 -10.84 -1.04
N ILE A 68 9.29 -10.30 -2.23
CA ILE A 68 9.42 -8.85 -2.43
C ILE A 68 8.07 -8.15 -2.24
N ALA A 69 6.98 -8.73 -2.74
CA ALA A 69 5.62 -8.23 -2.56
C ALA A 69 5.16 -8.28 -1.08
N LEU A 70 5.58 -9.29 -0.31
CA LEU A 70 5.41 -9.29 1.15
C LEU A 70 6.15 -8.13 1.82
N GLY A 71 7.37 -7.84 1.37
CA GLY A 71 8.13 -6.65 1.79
C GLY A 71 7.37 -5.36 1.46
N ALA A 72 6.79 -5.27 0.26
CA ALA A 72 5.97 -4.12 -0.15
C ALA A 72 4.77 -3.91 0.81
N ALA A 73 4.08 -4.98 1.19
CA ALA A 73 2.96 -4.95 2.14
C ALA A 73 3.40 -4.44 3.51
N ALA A 74 4.51 -4.97 4.05
CA ALA A 74 5.04 -4.55 5.34
C ALA A 74 5.43 -3.06 5.36
N LEU A 75 6.10 -2.59 4.31
CA LEU A 75 6.47 -1.18 4.14
C LEU A 75 5.23 -0.29 3.98
N LEU A 76 4.19 -0.74 3.26
CA LEU A 76 2.94 0.00 3.16
C LEU A 76 2.27 0.14 4.54
N GLY A 77 2.23 -0.94 5.33
CA GLY A 77 1.70 -0.91 6.70
C GLY A 77 2.45 0.10 7.58
N LEU A 78 3.78 0.14 7.50
CA LEU A 78 4.59 1.12 8.21
C LEU A 78 4.32 2.56 7.73
N ALA A 79 4.19 2.77 6.42
CA ALA A 79 3.83 4.07 5.86
C ALA A 79 2.44 4.53 6.35
N LEU A 80 1.45 3.64 6.36
CA LEU A 80 0.09 3.96 6.81
C LEU A 80 0.03 4.34 8.29
N ALA A 81 0.81 3.66 9.15
CA ALA A 81 0.90 4.02 10.56
C ALA A 81 1.36 5.48 10.72
N GLY A 82 2.34 5.92 9.93
CA GLY A 82 2.86 7.29 9.94
C GLY A 82 1.98 8.32 9.24
N LEU A 83 1.27 7.93 8.18
CA LEU A 83 0.35 8.80 7.45
C LEU A 83 -0.94 9.09 8.23
N GLY A 84 -1.38 8.17 9.08
CA GLY A 84 -2.66 8.25 9.81
C GLY A 84 -2.92 9.60 10.48
N PRO A 85 -2.00 10.14 11.32
CA PRO A 85 -2.16 11.46 11.92
C PRO A 85 -2.32 12.60 10.91
N ILE A 86 -1.60 12.57 9.79
CA ILE A 86 -1.67 13.59 8.74
C ILE A 86 -3.05 13.56 8.06
N MET A 87 -3.59 12.35 7.86
CA MET A 87 -4.86 12.12 7.16
C MET A 87 -6.08 12.58 7.96
N ARG A 88 -6.00 12.64 9.29
CA ARG A 88 -7.13 13.07 10.16
C ARG A 88 -7.66 14.46 9.82
N GLY A 89 -6.82 15.35 9.30
CA GLY A 89 -7.19 16.71 8.91
C GLY A 89 -7.96 16.83 7.59
N SER A 90 -8.29 15.73 6.91
CA SER A 90 -8.98 15.72 5.61
C SER A 90 -10.04 14.62 5.56
N VAL A 91 -11.27 14.92 5.13
CA VAL A 91 -12.32 13.89 4.92
C VAL A 91 -11.86 12.87 3.88
N ALA A 92 -11.38 13.34 2.72
CA ALA A 92 -10.88 12.46 1.66
C ALA A 92 -9.66 11.66 2.13
N GLY A 93 -8.77 12.27 2.91
CA GLY A 93 -7.61 11.59 3.50
C GLY A 93 -7.99 10.51 4.49
N ARG A 94 -8.99 10.76 5.36
CA ARG A 94 -9.52 9.75 6.29
C ARG A 94 -10.16 8.58 5.57
N ILE A 95 -10.97 8.85 4.55
CA ILE A 95 -11.60 7.80 3.74
C ILE A 95 -10.53 6.99 3.01
N GLY A 96 -9.63 7.66 2.28
CA GLY A 96 -8.53 7.00 1.58
C GLY A 96 -7.66 6.17 2.52
N TRP A 97 -7.26 6.72 3.66
CA TRP A 97 -6.48 5.99 4.65
C TRP A 97 -7.24 4.78 5.24
N ALA A 98 -8.50 4.96 5.61
CA ALA A 98 -9.31 3.87 6.18
C ALA A 98 -9.55 2.73 5.18
N LEU A 99 -9.68 3.04 3.88
CA LEU A 99 -9.79 2.05 2.81
C LEU A 99 -8.43 1.46 2.42
N LEU A 100 -7.33 2.20 2.61
CA LEU A 100 -5.99 1.69 2.32
C LEU A 100 -5.47 0.76 3.41
N VAL A 101 -5.96 0.87 4.66
CA VAL A 101 -5.57 -0.02 5.77
C VAL A 101 -5.86 -1.49 5.47
N PRO A 102 -7.08 -1.90 5.04
CA PRO A 102 -7.33 -3.28 4.63
C PRO A 102 -6.56 -3.70 3.37
N ALA A 103 -6.09 -2.76 2.55
CA ALA A 103 -5.26 -3.10 1.38
C ALA A 103 -3.91 -3.71 1.77
N VAL A 104 -3.38 -3.45 2.98
CA VAL A 104 -2.14 -4.05 3.48
C VAL A 104 -2.24 -5.57 3.68
N PRO A 105 -3.18 -6.11 4.49
CA PRO A 105 -3.35 -7.54 4.57
C PRO A 105 -3.82 -8.15 3.24
N CYS A 106 -4.55 -7.41 2.41
CA CYS A 106 -4.93 -7.87 1.06
C CYS A 106 -3.72 -7.99 0.11
N SER A 107 -2.77 -7.05 0.16
CA SER A 107 -1.52 -7.13 -0.61
C SER A 107 -0.63 -8.25 -0.09
N GLY A 108 -0.59 -8.45 1.23
CA GLY A 108 0.08 -9.61 1.83
C GLY A 108 -0.54 -10.94 1.40
N ALA A 109 -1.87 -11.00 1.31
CA ALA A 109 -2.58 -12.16 0.78
C ALA A 109 -2.26 -12.39 -0.71
N PHE A 110 -2.23 -11.34 -1.54
CA PHE A 110 -1.81 -11.43 -2.93
C PHE A 110 -0.36 -11.94 -3.07
N ALA A 111 0.54 -11.49 -2.20
CA ALA A 111 1.93 -11.98 -2.19
C ALA A 111 2.02 -13.46 -1.75
N MET A 112 1.29 -13.85 -0.69
CA MET A 112 1.20 -15.24 -0.24
C MET A 112 0.59 -16.15 -1.30
N PHE A 113 -0.35 -15.62 -2.09
CA PHE A 113 -0.99 -16.37 -3.16
C PHE A 113 0.05 -16.84 -4.19
N HIS A 114 0.99 -15.99 -4.61
CA HIS A 114 2.08 -16.39 -5.51
C HIS A 114 2.99 -17.47 -4.93
N LEU A 115 3.21 -17.44 -3.61
CA LEU A 115 3.97 -18.50 -2.92
C LEU A 115 3.20 -19.83 -2.90
N ILE A 116 1.87 -19.79 -2.79
CA ILE A 116 1.02 -20.98 -2.88
C ILE A 116 1.02 -21.56 -4.30
N LEU A 117 1.10 -20.73 -5.34
CA LEU A 117 1.23 -21.22 -6.72
C LEU A 117 2.50 -22.07 -6.91
N VAL A 118 3.60 -21.73 -6.24
CA VAL A 118 4.81 -22.56 -6.30
C VAL A 118 4.54 -23.99 -5.82
N GLU A 119 3.70 -24.14 -4.80
CA GLU A 119 3.33 -25.47 -4.27
C GLU A 119 2.48 -26.28 -5.25
N THR A 120 1.67 -25.63 -6.10
CA THR A 120 0.84 -26.34 -7.08
C THR A 120 1.67 -26.94 -8.22
N GLY A 121 2.86 -26.39 -8.48
CA GLY A 121 3.86 -26.90 -9.43
C GLY A 121 4.71 -28.06 -8.94
N ALA A 122 4.50 -28.57 -7.72
CA ALA A 122 5.34 -29.61 -7.14
C ALA A 122 5.25 -30.95 -7.89
N SER A 123 6.42 -31.58 -8.12
CA SER A 123 6.50 -32.90 -8.73
C SER A 123 5.88 -33.95 -7.80
N GLY A 124 4.73 -34.51 -8.20
CA GLY A 124 4.00 -35.51 -7.41
C GLY A 124 2.55 -35.14 -7.13
N LEU A 125 2.15 -33.90 -7.41
CA LEU A 125 0.74 -33.50 -7.39
C LEU A 125 0.05 -33.86 -8.70
N ASN A 126 -1.26 -34.14 -8.62
CA ASN A 126 -2.10 -34.33 -9.80
C ASN A 126 -2.23 -33.00 -10.55
N GLN A 127 -1.55 -32.90 -11.68
CA GLN A 127 -1.42 -31.67 -12.47
C GLN A 127 -2.77 -31.14 -12.94
N THR A 128 -3.65 -32.00 -13.44
CA THR A 128 -4.99 -31.60 -13.89
C THR A 128 -5.83 -31.02 -12.75
N ALA A 129 -5.78 -31.65 -11.57
CA ALA A 129 -6.49 -31.13 -10.40
C ALA A 129 -5.91 -29.79 -9.91
N MET A 130 -4.60 -29.57 -10.08
CA MET A 130 -3.94 -28.31 -9.74
C MET A 130 -4.24 -27.20 -10.74
N GLU A 131 -4.35 -27.52 -12.03
CA GLU A 131 -4.81 -26.58 -13.05
C GLU A 131 -6.25 -26.11 -12.78
N GLU A 132 -7.16 -27.04 -12.46
CA GLU A 132 -8.53 -26.71 -12.06
C GLU A 132 -8.56 -25.84 -10.79
N PHE A 133 -7.74 -26.17 -9.78
CA PHE A 133 -7.60 -25.36 -8.58
C PHE A 133 -7.13 -23.93 -8.90
N VAL A 134 -6.11 -23.78 -9.74
CA VAL A 134 -5.62 -22.46 -10.17
C VAL A 134 -6.73 -21.71 -10.88
N VAL A 135 -7.41 -22.29 -11.87
CA VAL A 135 -8.48 -21.60 -12.59
C VAL A 135 -9.61 -21.18 -11.65
N GLU A 136 -10.12 -22.08 -10.80
CA GLU A 136 -11.24 -21.77 -9.90
C GLU A 136 -10.90 -20.73 -8.82
N ARG A 137 -9.67 -20.77 -8.31
CA ARG A 137 -9.27 -19.94 -7.17
C ARG A 137 -8.53 -18.67 -7.56
N PHE A 138 -7.91 -18.66 -8.73
CA PHE A 138 -7.13 -17.54 -9.24
C PHE A 138 -7.91 -16.67 -10.22
N GLN A 139 -8.43 -17.28 -11.29
CA GLN A 139 -9.14 -16.58 -12.36
C GLN A 139 -10.66 -16.59 -12.18
N GLY A 140 -11.18 -17.49 -11.34
CA GLY A 140 -12.58 -17.61 -10.96
C GLY A 140 -12.96 -16.83 -9.68
N PRO A 141 -14.23 -16.89 -9.26
CA PRO A 141 -14.75 -16.19 -8.07
C PRO A 141 -14.32 -16.86 -6.73
N GLY A 142 -13.11 -17.39 -6.68
CA GLY A 142 -12.57 -18.05 -5.49
C GLY A 142 -12.36 -17.09 -4.32
N LEU A 143 -12.12 -17.65 -3.13
CA LEU A 143 -11.88 -16.86 -1.91
C LEU A 143 -10.71 -15.87 -2.03
N TRP A 144 -9.75 -16.14 -2.91
CA TRP A 144 -8.63 -15.24 -3.18
C TRP A 144 -8.99 -14.06 -4.08
N ALA A 145 -10.06 -14.16 -4.88
CA ALA A 145 -10.50 -13.05 -5.71
C ALA A 145 -10.86 -11.81 -4.89
N VAL A 146 -11.38 -11.98 -3.66
CA VAL A 146 -11.75 -10.86 -2.78
C VAL A 146 -10.54 -10.01 -2.36
N PRO A 147 -9.51 -10.54 -1.68
CA PRO A 147 -8.35 -9.74 -1.31
C PRO A 147 -7.58 -9.21 -2.53
N VAL A 148 -7.49 -9.98 -3.62
CA VAL A 148 -6.80 -9.53 -4.84
C VAL A 148 -7.54 -8.36 -5.49
N THR A 149 -8.85 -8.49 -5.72
CA THR A 149 -9.68 -7.41 -6.27
C THR A 149 -9.66 -6.18 -5.37
N TYR A 150 -9.71 -6.37 -4.05
CA TYR A 150 -9.61 -5.26 -3.11
C TYR A 150 -8.30 -4.51 -3.28
N TYR A 151 -7.17 -5.23 -3.30
CA TYR A 151 -5.86 -4.61 -3.42
C TYR A 151 -5.67 -3.89 -4.75
N VAL A 152 -5.96 -4.56 -5.87
CA VAL A 152 -5.72 -4.06 -7.23
C VAL A 152 -6.62 -2.86 -7.56
N PHE A 153 -7.89 -2.87 -7.17
CA PHE A 153 -8.80 -1.76 -7.51
C PHE A 153 -8.94 -0.77 -6.36
N LEU A 154 -9.43 -1.25 -5.22
CA LEU A 154 -9.77 -0.37 -4.12
C LEU A 154 -8.52 0.16 -3.42
N GLY A 155 -7.43 -0.61 -3.36
CA GLY A 155 -6.13 -0.16 -2.85
C GLY A 155 -5.57 1.00 -3.68
N MET A 156 -5.57 0.89 -5.01
CA MET A 156 -5.09 1.95 -5.91
C MET A 156 -5.92 3.24 -5.78
N LEU A 157 -7.25 3.12 -5.77
CA LEU A 157 -8.15 4.26 -5.56
C LEU A 157 -7.92 4.91 -4.19
N SER A 158 -7.75 4.11 -3.14
CA SER A 158 -7.52 4.57 -1.78
C SER A 158 -6.19 5.31 -1.65
N MET A 159 -5.15 4.82 -2.33
CA MET A 159 -3.85 5.47 -2.42
C MET A 159 -3.96 6.82 -3.14
N LEU A 160 -4.70 6.92 -4.24
CA LEU A 160 -4.98 8.19 -4.91
C LEU A 160 -5.65 9.21 -3.99
N LEU A 161 -6.63 8.79 -3.18
CA LEU A 161 -7.28 9.67 -2.19
C LEU A 161 -6.29 10.17 -1.13
N VAL A 162 -5.39 9.31 -0.67
CA VAL A 162 -4.30 9.69 0.26
C VAL A 162 -3.37 10.71 -0.38
N LEU A 163 -2.93 10.48 -1.63
CA LEU A 163 -2.07 11.41 -2.36
C LEU A 163 -2.73 12.78 -2.58
N ILE A 164 -4.00 12.80 -2.99
CA ILE A 164 -4.79 14.03 -3.15
C ILE A 164 -4.91 14.76 -1.81
N ALA A 165 -5.13 14.03 -0.72
CA ALA A 165 -5.19 14.63 0.61
C ALA A 165 -3.85 15.25 1.02
N LEU A 166 -2.72 14.59 0.74
CA LEU A 166 -1.38 15.15 0.98
C LEU A 166 -1.15 16.45 0.20
N VAL A 167 -1.58 16.51 -1.06
CA VAL A 167 -1.52 17.74 -1.88
C VAL A 167 -2.36 18.86 -1.27
N ARG A 168 -3.61 18.58 -0.90
CA ARG A 168 -4.50 19.57 -0.26
C ARG A 168 -3.99 20.08 1.08
N ARG A 169 -3.13 19.30 1.74
CA ARG A 169 -2.46 19.64 2.99
C ARG A 169 -1.14 20.38 2.78
N GLY A 170 -0.73 20.63 1.54
CA GLY A 170 0.54 21.29 1.21
C GLY A 170 1.77 20.44 1.50
N VAL A 171 1.61 19.12 1.66
CA VAL A 171 2.71 18.20 2.03
C VAL A 171 3.48 17.72 0.80
N THR A 172 2.82 17.61 -0.36
CA THR A 172 3.45 17.17 -1.60
C THR A 172 2.89 17.89 -2.83
N SER A 173 3.57 17.71 -3.96
CA SER A 173 3.22 18.27 -5.27
C SER A 173 2.00 17.57 -5.89
N PRO A 174 1.14 18.29 -6.62
CA PRO A 174 0.07 17.71 -7.45
C PRO A 174 0.57 16.66 -8.45
N LEU A 175 1.87 16.66 -8.78
CA LEU A 175 2.47 15.67 -9.67
C LEU A 175 2.37 14.24 -9.09
N ALA A 176 2.39 14.07 -7.76
CA ALA A 176 2.33 12.75 -7.13
C ALA A 176 1.06 11.96 -7.50
N PRO A 177 -0.17 12.46 -7.26
CA PRO A 177 -1.39 11.75 -7.68
C PRO A 177 -1.54 11.66 -9.21
N VAL A 178 -1.01 12.61 -9.98
CA VAL A 178 -1.08 12.56 -11.46
C VAL A 178 -0.25 11.41 -12.02
N LEU A 179 1.02 11.30 -11.59
CA LEU A 179 1.88 10.19 -11.99
C LEU A 179 1.28 8.86 -11.54
N PHE A 180 0.81 8.80 -10.28
CA PHE A 180 0.21 7.58 -9.77
C PHE A 180 -1.01 7.15 -10.59
N ALA A 181 -1.92 8.08 -10.89
CA ALA A 181 -3.11 7.80 -11.71
C ALA A 181 -2.75 7.38 -13.14
N ALA A 182 -1.74 8.02 -13.75
CA ALA A 182 -1.27 7.65 -15.08
C ALA A 182 -0.71 6.22 -15.12
N GLY A 183 0.04 5.83 -14.08
CA GLY A 183 0.53 4.47 -13.91
C GLY A 183 -0.62 3.47 -13.76
N VAL A 184 -1.60 3.74 -12.87
CA VAL A 184 -2.79 2.87 -12.70
C VAL A 184 -3.55 2.71 -14.03
N VAL A 185 -3.75 3.78 -14.78
CA VAL A 185 -4.43 3.71 -16.08
C VAL A 185 -3.61 2.90 -17.09
N GLY A 186 -2.29 3.09 -17.14
CA GLY A 186 -1.40 2.32 -18.01
C GLY A 186 -1.46 0.82 -17.71
N ASP A 187 -1.39 0.47 -16.43
CA ASP A 187 -1.46 -0.89 -15.89
C ASP A 187 -2.77 -1.59 -16.24
N ASN A 188 -3.89 -0.88 -16.19
CA ASN A 188 -5.21 -1.44 -16.52
C ASN A 188 -5.52 -1.46 -18.03
N VAL A 189 -4.73 -0.77 -18.85
CA VAL A 189 -4.93 -0.71 -20.31
C VAL A 189 -3.95 -1.61 -21.05
N VAL A 190 -2.75 -1.79 -20.51
CA VAL A 190 -1.71 -2.60 -21.12
C VAL A 190 -1.55 -3.89 -20.33
N THR A 191 -2.00 -5.00 -20.90
CA THR A 191 -1.85 -6.33 -20.31
C THR A 191 -0.53 -6.94 -20.78
N GLY A 192 0.33 -7.31 -19.84
CA GLY A 192 1.54 -8.09 -20.08
C GLY A 192 2.77 -7.28 -20.50
N GLY A 193 3.93 -7.80 -20.09
CA GLY A 193 5.24 -7.41 -20.60
C GLY A 193 5.75 -6.03 -20.17
N VAL A 194 6.63 -5.46 -20.99
CA VAL A 194 7.46 -4.29 -20.61
C VAL A 194 6.63 -3.04 -20.27
N LEU A 195 5.45 -2.89 -20.87
CA LEU A 195 4.61 -1.71 -20.68
C LEU A 195 3.80 -1.76 -19.38
N GLU A 196 3.43 -2.94 -18.90
CA GLU A 196 2.85 -3.15 -17.57
C GLU A 196 3.87 -2.76 -16.49
N VAL A 197 5.09 -3.31 -16.56
CA VAL A 197 6.21 -2.95 -15.69
C VAL A 197 6.48 -1.44 -15.70
N ALA A 198 6.48 -0.81 -16.88
CA ALA A 198 6.66 0.64 -16.99
C ALA A 198 5.53 1.41 -16.28
N SER A 199 4.30 0.93 -16.35
CA SER A 199 3.14 1.53 -15.68
C SER A 199 3.27 1.45 -14.16
N VAL A 200 3.69 0.31 -13.62
CA VAL A 200 3.98 0.16 -12.18
C VAL A 200 5.16 1.04 -11.75
N CYS A 201 6.18 1.20 -12.59
CA CYS A 201 7.27 2.14 -12.32
C CYS A 201 6.78 3.60 -12.24
N VAL A 202 5.84 3.99 -13.11
CA VAL A 202 5.21 5.33 -13.07
C VAL A 202 4.39 5.52 -11.79
N MET A 203 3.71 4.48 -11.29
CA MET A 203 3.07 4.50 -9.97
C MET A 203 4.09 4.75 -8.85
N ALA A 204 5.22 4.03 -8.88
CA ALA A 204 6.30 4.20 -7.92
C ALA A 204 6.93 5.60 -7.95
N LEU A 205 7.05 6.22 -9.13
CA LEU A 205 7.48 7.63 -9.25
C LEU A 205 6.50 8.58 -8.56
N GLY A 206 5.19 8.37 -8.71
CA GLY A 206 4.17 9.14 -8.00
C GLY A 206 4.34 9.04 -6.47
N ALA A 207 4.57 7.83 -5.96
CA ALA A 207 4.85 7.59 -4.55
C ALA A 207 6.19 8.22 -4.10
N ALA A 208 7.22 8.22 -4.94
CA ALA A 208 8.50 8.86 -4.65
C ALA A 208 8.37 10.39 -4.52
N VAL A 209 7.57 11.04 -5.37
CA VAL A 209 7.26 12.47 -5.25
C VAL A 209 6.51 12.76 -3.94
N ALA A 210 5.57 11.90 -3.55
CA ALA A 210 4.86 12.00 -2.27
C ALA A 210 5.82 11.87 -1.08
N ALA A 211 6.67 10.84 -1.11
CA ALA A 211 7.69 10.58 -0.09
C ALA A 211 8.69 11.73 0.04
N TYR A 212 9.12 12.32 -1.07
CA TYR A 212 10.01 13.47 -1.05
C TYR A 212 9.39 14.69 -0.35
N GLY A 213 8.11 14.96 -0.62
CA GLY A 213 7.35 16.01 0.07
C GLY A 213 7.27 15.78 1.58
N LEU A 214 6.93 14.56 2.00
CA LEU A 214 6.93 14.14 3.41
C LEU A 214 8.31 14.28 4.06
N TRP A 215 9.37 13.89 3.34
CA TRP A 215 10.75 13.97 3.81
C TRP A 215 11.20 15.41 4.06
N ARG A 216 10.85 16.33 3.16
CA ARG A 216 11.15 17.76 3.30
C ARG A 216 10.33 18.44 4.40
N GLY A 217 9.04 18.12 4.49
CA GLY A 217 8.17 18.67 5.54
C GLY A 217 8.63 18.30 6.96
N GLY A 218 9.35 17.18 7.12
CA GLY A 218 9.99 16.81 8.39
C GLY A 218 11.22 17.65 8.77
N GLY A 219 11.68 18.55 7.91
CA GLY A 219 12.80 19.48 8.18
C GLY A 219 12.37 20.87 8.66
N GLU A 220 11.12 21.27 8.45
CA GLU A 220 10.65 22.65 8.70
C GLU A 220 9.75 22.80 9.94
N THR A 221 9.39 21.73 10.64
CA THR A 221 8.62 21.80 11.91
C THR A 221 9.49 21.69 13.16
N SER A 222 10.58 22.46 13.21
CA SER A 222 11.23 22.86 14.46
C SER A 222 11.54 24.36 14.46
N ALA A 223 10.55 25.18 14.11
CA ALA A 223 10.40 26.58 14.53
C ALA A 223 9.12 27.16 13.90
N GLY A 224 8.01 27.14 14.65
CA GLY A 224 6.77 27.78 14.21
C GLY A 224 5.72 27.67 15.31
N PRO A 225 5.43 28.75 16.05
CA PRO A 225 4.61 28.70 17.25
C PRO A 225 3.15 28.44 16.87
N LEU A 226 2.63 27.27 17.25
CA LEU A 226 1.21 27.08 17.45
C LEU A 226 0.80 27.96 18.65
N LEU A 227 0.19 29.10 18.34
CA LEU A 227 -0.72 29.85 19.22
C LEU A 227 -0.11 30.46 20.50
N ALA A 228 0.74 31.48 20.34
CA ALA A 228 0.73 32.62 21.25
C ALA A 228 -0.30 33.61 20.72
N GLY A 229 -1.52 33.59 21.25
CA GLY A 229 -2.62 34.43 20.75
C GLY A 229 -3.97 34.06 21.34
N GLY A 230 -4.04 33.93 22.66
CA GLY A 230 -5.25 33.63 23.40
C GLY A 230 -5.00 33.66 24.89
N ALA A 231 -4.29 34.69 25.35
CA ALA A 231 -4.25 35.02 26.77
C ALA A 231 -5.67 35.39 27.19
N GLU A 232 -6.13 34.74 28.24
CA GLU A 232 -7.23 35.20 29.08
C GLU A 232 -7.07 36.69 29.39
N VAL A 233 -8.16 37.44 29.26
CA VAL A 233 -8.45 38.53 30.20
C VAL A 233 -9.80 38.21 30.80
N THR A 234 -9.75 37.70 32.01
CA THR A 234 -10.84 37.74 32.99
C THR A 234 -10.97 39.16 33.54
N ALA A 235 -12.22 39.52 33.86
CA ALA A 235 -12.66 40.58 34.79
C ALA A 235 -12.55 42.06 34.37
N ALA A 236 -13.71 42.63 33.98
CA ALA A 236 -14.42 43.65 34.74
C ALA A 236 -15.90 43.68 34.31
#